data_AF-A0A561VS24-F1
#
_entry.id   AF-A0A561VS24-F1
#
_cell.length_a   1.000
_cell.length_b   1.000
_cell.length_c   1.000
_cell.angle_alpha   90.00
_cell.angle_beta   90.00
_cell.angle_gamma   90.00
#
_symmetry.space_group_name_H-M   'P 1'
#
loop_
_entity.id
_entity.type
_entity.pdbx_description
1 polymer ?
#
loop_
_entity_poly.entity_id
_entity_poly.type
_entity_poly.pdbx_seq_one_letter_code
_entity_poly.pdbx_strand_id
1 'polypeptide(L)'
;MRRRNSRLLALVLTLITGAAGLTVTGTPAQAAGTIAWTPCAENADLDCGTVTVPVDWAAPAGPTIEIALARHRATDPDARVGSLLINPGGPGQSGVSSVLSSTFDGDLARRFDIVGFDPRGVARSAPILCSLEAIYGLPSSRITSQARFDVMVAANRALTDDCRARTGPVFDHVDTGQTVRDMDAIRAALGEEQLNFFGMSYGTLMAQQYAENFPARVRAIVADSNMDHSVDPAGWFATEAQALQDSFDAFVTGCKRISSCALSNRDIRQFWGRLLTRAARGELADPDAPGTRYTQESLINLLADYLAYDAYWLPLAETLRNIDEGRPSSRTLRGAANAVEQQAARLSPFARAGSVPFAALADETPGEPPSVVNFSYAAIYCQDWDMRVADYPAWSRLVKQAATHAPDFPFAPRSEHAPALCLGGTLPVNNPQHRLSAQPATPLLLVNSVHDLATGYNWATAAAGQLGDAAVLLTYDGMGHIAYGRTACIDDRIVEYLSTRTPPAAGTHCAATPVPGTAEAGRSEVGGELVAAGK
;
A
#
# COMPACT_ATOMS: atom_id res chain seq x y z
N MET A 1 -20.61 33.64 88.58
CA MET A 1 -20.64 34.99 88.00
C MET A 1 -21.71 35.03 86.91
N ARG A 2 -22.44 36.16 86.86
CA ARG A 2 -23.51 36.62 85.93
C ARG A 2 -23.51 36.03 84.51
N ARG A 3 -24.60 35.96 83.73
CA ARG A 3 -26.06 36.16 83.84
C ARG A 3 -26.62 35.77 82.45
N ARG A 4 -27.84 35.21 82.48
CA ARG A 4 -28.93 35.27 81.48
C ARG A 4 -28.89 36.31 80.34
N ASN A 5 -29.51 35.89 79.22
CA ASN A 5 -30.44 36.59 78.31
C ASN A 5 -29.95 37.10 76.93
N SER A 6 -30.56 36.48 75.90
CA SER A 6 -31.40 37.07 74.84
C SER A 6 -30.85 38.05 73.79
N ARG A 7 -30.97 37.59 72.53
CA ARG A 7 -31.32 38.27 71.26
C ARG A 7 -30.54 39.53 70.86
N LEU A 8 -29.94 39.51 69.65
CA LEU A 8 -30.07 40.60 68.66
C LEU A 8 -29.57 40.19 67.26
N LEU A 9 -30.33 40.63 66.25
CA LEU A 9 -30.11 40.55 64.82
C LEU A 9 -28.91 41.43 64.41
N ALA A 10 -28.09 41.00 63.44
CA ALA A 10 -27.18 41.90 62.71
C ALA A 10 -27.11 41.51 61.22
N LEU A 11 -27.45 42.49 60.40
CA LEU A 11 -27.38 42.56 58.94
C LEU A 11 -25.95 43.00 58.54
N VAL A 12 -25.27 42.30 57.63
CA VAL A 12 -24.10 42.85 56.90
C VAL A 12 -24.06 42.35 55.46
N LEU A 13 -23.95 43.34 54.56
CA LEU A 13 -23.78 43.34 53.10
C LEU A 13 -22.91 42.22 52.53
N THR A 14 -23.39 41.60 51.44
CA THR A 14 -22.55 40.82 50.51
C THR A 14 -22.27 41.67 49.27
N LEU A 15 -20.99 42.00 49.06
CA LEU A 15 -20.46 42.69 47.88
C LEU A 15 -20.55 41.77 46.65
N ILE A 16 -21.21 42.27 45.61
CA ILE A 16 -21.23 41.68 44.26
C ILE A 16 -19.87 41.95 43.62
N THR A 17 -19.12 40.89 43.30
CA THR A 17 -18.02 40.96 42.33
C THR A 17 -18.36 40.01 41.18
N GLY A 18 -18.59 40.59 40.01
CA GLY A 18 -18.88 39.87 38.78
C GLY A 18 -17.62 39.17 38.27
N ALA A 19 -17.67 37.85 38.21
CA ALA A 19 -16.76 37.07 37.37
C ALA A 19 -17.46 36.83 36.03
N ALA A 20 -17.00 37.54 35.00
CA ALA A 20 -17.36 37.26 33.62
C ALA A 20 -16.94 35.82 33.30
N GLY A 21 -17.92 34.97 32.98
CA GLY A 21 -17.65 33.63 32.47
C GLY A 21 -16.94 33.74 31.13
N LEU A 22 -15.69 33.29 31.06
CA LEU A 22 -15.06 32.96 29.79
C LEU A 22 -15.77 31.73 29.22
N THR A 23 -16.76 31.95 28.37
CA THR A 23 -17.21 30.96 27.41
C THR A 23 -16.05 30.76 26.43
N VAL A 24 -15.35 29.63 26.55
CA VAL A 24 -14.47 29.14 25.49
C VAL A 24 -15.38 28.74 24.33
N THR A 25 -15.65 29.68 23.44
CA THR A 25 -16.21 29.39 22.13
C THR A 25 -15.17 28.58 21.38
N GLY A 26 -15.38 27.26 21.29
CA GLY A 26 -14.62 26.44 20.35
C GLY A 26 -14.73 27.08 18.98
N THR A 27 -13.59 27.36 18.36
CA THR A 27 -13.53 27.80 16.97
C THR A 27 -14.32 26.79 16.15
N PRO A 28 -15.32 27.21 15.34
CA PRO A 28 -15.99 26.27 14.47
C PRO A 28 -14.94 25.61 13.58
N ALA A 29 -14.98 24.28 13.48
CA ALA A 29 -14.24 23.55 12.48
C ALA A 29 -14.48 24.24 11.13
N GLN A 30 -13.41 24.68 10.47
CA GLN A 30 -13.46 25.20 9.12
C GLN A 30 -14.32 24.23 8.31
N ALA A 31 -15.46 24.69 7.80
CA ALA A 31 -16.31 23.85 6.97
C ALA A 31 -15.43 23.32 5.85
N ALA A 32 -15.29 21.99 5.77
CA ALA A 32 -14.66 21.36 4.61
C ALA A 32 -15.36 21.94 3.37
N GLY A 33 -14.59 22.58 2.49
CA GLY A 33 -15.14 23.27 1.33
C GLY A 33 -15.96 22.30 0.48
N THR A 34 -17.01 22.79 -0.16
CA THR A 34 -17.75 22.02 -1.17
C THR A 34 -16.83 21.74 -2.37
N ILE A 35 -16.81 20.50 -2.87
CA ILE A 35 -16.00 20.14 -4.04
C ILE A 35 -16.63 20.74 -5.30
N ALA A 36 -15.87 21.58 -6.02
CA ALA A 36 -16.26 22.07 -7.33
C ALA A 36 -15.93 21.02 -8.40
N TRP A 37 -16.88 20.13 -8.67
CA TRP A 37 -16.74 19.08 -9.68
C TRP A 37 -16.80 19.65 -11.10
N THR A 38 -15.86 19.25 -11.95
CA THR A 38 -15.86 19.47 -13.39
C THR A 38 -15.54 18.17 -14.12
N PRO A 39 -15.89 18.01 -15.41
CA PRO A 39 -15.40 16.86 -16.19
C PRO A 39 -13.87 16.75 -16.11
N CYS A 40 -13.33 15.54 -15.95
CA CYS A 40 -11.89 15.33 -16.00
C CYS A 40 -11.36 15.63 -17.42
N ALA A 41 -10.17 16.20 -17.53
CA ALA A 41 -9.58 16.54 -18.83
C ALA A 41 -9.25 15.29 -19.66
N GLU A 42 -8.82 14.22 -18.98
CA GLU A 42 -8.43 12.94 -19.55
C GLU A 42 -9.64 12.08 -19.93
N ASN A 43 -10.78 12.26 -19.25
CA ASN A 43 -12.02 11.52 -19.49
C ASN A 43 -13.24 12.34 -19.07
N ALA A 44 -14.00 12.84 -20.04
CA ALA A 44 -15.14 13.74 -19.80
C ALA A 44 -16.36 13.07 -19.14
N ASP A 45 -16.41 11.73 -19.09
CA ASP A 45 -17.47 10.97 -18.42
C ASP A 45 -17.25 10.86 -16.90
N LEU A 46 -16.07 11.27 -16.43
CA LEU A 46 -15.68 11.28 -15.01
C LEU A 46 -15.65 12.72 -14.48
N ASP A 47 -15.88 12.90 -13.18
CA ASP A 47 -15.73 14.19 -12.53
C ASP A 47 -14.39 14.29 -11.80
N CYS A 48 -13.71 15.43 -11.93
CA CYS A 48 -12.51 15.77 -11.19
C CYS A 48 -12.75 17.00 -10.32
N GLY A 49 -12.05 17.08 -9.20
CA GLY A 49 -12.13 18.20 -8.25
C GLY A 49 -11.03 18.14 -7.20
N THR A 50 -11.01 19.12 -6.29
CA THR A 50 -10.02 19.20 -5.22
C THR A 50 -10.68 19.44 -3.86
N VAL A 51 -9.99 19.04 -2.79
CA VAL A 51 -10.28 19.43 -1.40
C VAL A 51 -9.04 20.11 -0.83
N THR A 52 -9.19 21.33 -0.32
CA THR A 52 -8.10 22.05 0.34
C THR A 52 -7.94 21.58 1.78
N VAL A 53 -6.72 21.23 2.18
CA VAL A 53 -6.36 20.77 3.53
C VAL A 53 -5.10 21.50 4.02
N PRO A 54 -4.88 21.65 5.34
CA PRO A 54 -3.62 22.16 5.84
C PRO A 54 -2.47 21.20 5.55
N VAL A 55 -1.28 21.75 5.30
CA VAL A 55 -0.03 20.98 5.21
C VAL A 55 0.21 20.20 6.50
N ASP A 56 -0.06 20.81 7.65
CA ASP A 56 0.04 20.16 8.94
C ASP A 56 -1.27 20.31 9.71
N TRP A 57 -1.93 19.19 9.99
CA TRP A 57 -3.15 19.17 10.79
C TRP A 57 -2.95 19.59 12.25
N ALA A 58 -1.71 19.60 12.78
CA ALA A 58 -1.39 20.20 14.07
C ALA A 58 -1.32 21.74 14.02
N ALA A 59 -1.20 22.32 12.82
CA ALA A 59 -1.19 23.75 12.56
C ALA A 59 -2.22 24.13 11.46
N PRO A 60 -3.53 23.98 11.72
CA PRO A 60 -4.57 24.07 10.69
C PRO A 60 -4.76 25.47 10.06
N ALA A 61 -4.19 26.51 10.68
CA ALA A 61 -4.16 27.87 10.14
C ALA A 61 -2.91 28.17 9.30
N GLY A 62 -2.05 27.17 9.08
CA GLY A 62 -0.82 27.27 8.30
C GLY A 62 -1.04 27.18 6.78
N PRO A 63 0.03 26.92 6.01
CA PRO A 63 -0.05 26.68 4.58
C PRO A 63 -0.99 25.51 4.25
N THR A 64 -1.60 25.57 3.07
CA THR A 64 -2.55 24.56 2.58
C THR A 64 -2.05 23.90 1.31
N ILE A 65 -2.54 22.69 1.05
CA ILE A 65 -2.40 21.97 -0.22
C ILE A 65 -3.79 21.58 -0.73
N GLU A 66 -3.87 21.25 -2.02
CA GLU A 66 -5.05 20.67 -2.62
C GLU A 66 -4.87 19.17 -2.77
N ILE A 67 -5.89 18.41 -2.35
CA ILE A 67 -5.99 16.97 -2.55
C ILE A 67 -6.86 16.73 -3.77
N ALA A 68 -6.27 16.15 -4.82
CA ALA A 68 -6.96 15.86 -6.06
C ALA A 68 -7.85 14.62 -5.95
N LEU A 69 -9.03 14.70 -6.58
CA LEU A 69 -10.06 13.67 -6.60
C LEU A 69 -10.51 13.40 -8.04
N ALA A 70 -10.84 12.15 -8.33
CA ALA A 70 -11.66 11.75 -9.48
C ALA A 70 -12.83 10.90 -9.00
N ARG A 71 -13.99 11.06 -9.64
CA ARG A 71 -15.23 10.39 -9.30
C ARG A 71 -15.86 9.77 -10.54
N HIS A 72 -16.09 8.47 -10.46
CA HIS A 72 -17.06 7.78 -11.28
C HIS A 72 -18.41 7.80 -10.55
N ARG A 73 -19.45 8.40 -11.16
CA ARG A 73 -20.77 8.46 -10.52
C ARG A 73 -21.41 7.08 -10.44
N ALA A 74 -22.27 6.87 -9.43
CA ALA A 74 -23.10 5.68 -9.37
C ALA A 74 -23.92 5.55 -10.66
N THR A 75 -23.95 4.36 -11.27
CA THR A 75 -24.65 4.13 -12.54
C THR A 75 -26.17 4.06 -12.37
N ASP A 76 -26.65 3.86 -11.14
CA ASP A 76 -28.07 3.86 -10.76
C ASP A 76 -28.29 4.81 -9.56
N PRO A 77 -28.70 6.06 -9.82
CA PRO A 77 -28.94 7.05 -8.76
C PRO A 77 -29.99 6.62 -7.73
N ASP A 78 -30.97 5.80 -8.11
CA ASP A 78 -32.04 5.35 -7.22
C ASP A 78 -31.56 4.24 -6.27
N ALA A 79 -30.51 3.50 -6.66
CA ALA A 79 -29.87 2.48 -5.82
C ALA A 79 -28.62 2.99 -5.08
N ARG A 80 -28.26 4.27 -5.24
CA ARG A 80 -27.05 4.86 -4.67
C ARG A 80 -27.07 4.80 -3.14
N VAL A 81 -26.03 4.18 -2.58
CA VAL A 81 -25.76 4.09 -1.15
C VAL A 81 -24.95 5.28 -0.63
N GLY A 82 -23.99 5.77 -1.40
CA GLY A 82 -23.08 6.84 -0.98
C GLY A 82 -21.83 6.92 -1.85
N SER A 83 -20.83 7.65 -1.38
CA SER A 83 -19.50 7.69 -1.98
C SER A 83 -18.61 6.61 -1.36
N LEU A 84 -17.90 5.86 -2.21
CA LEU A 84 -16.86 4.91 -1.84
C LEU A 84 -15.51 5.51 -2.18
N LEU A 85 -14.78 5.92 -1.15
CA LEU A 85 -13.39 6.36 -1.31
C LEU A 85 -12.51 5.12 -1.53
N ILE A 86 -11.63 5.16 -2.53
CA ILE A 86 -10.73 4.05 -2.85
C ILE A 86 -9.26 4.48 -2.80
N ASN A 87 -8.39 3.56 -2.42
CA ASN A 87 -6.94 3.75 -2.52
C ASN A 87 -6.23 2.48 -2.99
N PRO A 88 -5.41 2.55 -4.06
CA PRO A 88 -4.71 1.39 -4.63
C PRO A 88 -3.48 0.93 -3.82
N GLY A 89 -3.00 1.76 -2.89
CA GLY A 89 -1.84 1.49 -2.06
C GLY A 89 -0.52 2.03 -2.63
N GLY A 90 0.52 1.19 -2.60
CA GLY A 90 1.89 1.59 -2.88
C GLY A 90 2.79 1.53 -1.64
N PRO A 91 3.05 2.66 -0.93
CA PRO A 91 2.46 4.00 -1.09
C PRO A 91 2.92 4.74 -2.36
N GLY A 92 2.34 5.90 -2.63
CA GLY A 92 2.72 6.75 -3.76
C GLY A 92 1.97 6.47 -5.07
N GLN A 93 1.00 5.55 -5.07
CA GLN A 93 0.15 5.32 -6.23
C GLN A 93 -1.05 6.29 -6.25
N SER A 94 -1.45 6.71 -7.45
CA SER A 94 -2.53 7.70 -7.66
C SER A 94 -3.92 7.04 -7.60
N GLY A 95 -4.76 7.43 -6.64
CA GLY A 95 -6.17 7.03 -6.65
C GLY A 95 -6.95 7.71 -7.77
N VAL A 96 -6.59 8.94 -8.14
CA VAL A 96 -7.18 9.65 -9.29
C VAL A 96 -6.96 8.87 -10.58
N SER A 97 -5.70 8.52 -10.87
CA SER A 97 -5.35 7.81 -12.10
C SER A 97 -5.91 6.38 -12.10
N SER A 98 -6.14 5.80 -10.91
CA SER A 98 -6.86 4.53 -10.80
C SER A 98 -8.29 4.66 -11.32
N VAL A 99 -9.02 5.70 -10.92
CA VAL A 99 -10.38 5.93 -11.42
C VAL A 99 -10.39 6.24 -12.91
N LEU A 100 -9.45 7.08 -13.38
CA LEU A 100 -9.36 7.46 -14.80
C LEU A 100 -9.06 6.28 -15.73
N SER A 101 -8.32 5.27 -15.25
CA SER A 101 -7.86 4.12 -16.07
C SER A 101 -8.66 2.84 -15.83
N SER A 102 -9.64 2.87 -14.93
CA SER A 102 -10.53 1.74 -14.62
C SER A 102 -11.87 1.88 -15.32
N THR A 103 -12.46 0.74 -15.66
CA THR A 103 -13.90 0.64 -15.94
C THR A 103 -14.57 0.10 -14.69
N PHE A 104 -15.59 0.80 -14.21
CA PHE A 104 -16.39 0.36 -13.07
C PHE A 104 -17.76 -0.07 -13.55
N ASP A 105 -18.12 -1.33 -13.28
CA ASP A 105 -19.44 -1.87 -13.59
C ASP A 105 -19.99 -2.69 -12.40
N GLY A 106 -21.04 -3.47 -12.66
CA GLY A 106 -21.62 -4.37 -11.68
C GLY A 106 -22.27 -3.66 -10.50
N ASP A 107 -22.50 -4.40 -9.42
CA ASP A 107 -23.27 -3.90 -8.29
C ASP A 107 -22.50 -2.84 -7.48
N LEU A 108 -21.16 -2.81 -7.55
CA LEU A 108 -20.35 -1.77 -6.91
C LEU A 108 -20.57 -0.41 -7.58
N ALA A 109 -20.38 -0.33 -8.90
CA ALA A 109 -20.58 0.90 -9.67
C ALA A 109 -22.05 1.33 -9.68
N ARG A 110 -22.98 0.38 -9.56
CA ARG A 110 -24.41 0.68 -9.44
C ARG A 110 -24.75 1.41 -8.14
N ARG A 111 -24.07 1.07 -7.04
CA ARG A 111 -24.42 1.53 -5.69
C ARG A 111 -23.59 2.68 -5.18
N PHE A 112 -22.39 2.92 -5.71
CA PHE A 112 -21.48 3.92 -5.16
C PHE A 112 -21.00 4.91 -6.20
N ASP A 113 -20.90 6.18 -5.78
CA ASP A 113 -19.95 7.08 -6.42
C ASP A 113 -18.55 6.59 -6.03
N ILE A 114 -17.77 6.09 -6.98
CA ILE A 114 -16.42 5.60 -6.72
C ILE A 114 -15.47 6.79 -6.84
N VAL A 115 -14.85 7.15 -5.72
CA VAL A 115 -14.00 8.33 -5.60
C VAL A 115 -12.57 7.88 -5.32
N GLY A 116 -11.67 8.15 -6.25
CA GLY A 116 -10.23 7.98 -6.06
C GLY A 116 -9.61 9.31 -5.67
N PHE A 117 -8.62 9.27 -4.77
CA PHE A 117 -7.87 10.45 -4.36
C PHE A 117 -6.37 10.20 -4.45
N ASP A 118 -5.63 11.27 -4.75
CA ASP A 118 -4.17 11.26 -4.66
C ASP A 118 -3.79 11.71 -3.25
N PRO A 119 -3.17 10.86 -2.41
CA PRO A 119 -2.74 11.27 -1.07
C PRO A 119 -1.78 12.48 -1.13
N ARG A 120 -1.69 13.24 -0.05
CA ARG A 120 -0.67 14.30 0.09
C ARG A 120 0.73 13.77 -0.27
N GLY A 121 1.50 14.54 -1.04
CA GLY A 121 2.80 14.08 -1.53
C GLY A 121 2.74 13.20 -2.78
N VAL A 122 1.56 12.88 -3.31
CA VAL A 122 1.39 11.92 -4.41
C VAL A 122 0.78 12.60 -5.63
N ALA A 123 1.39 12.38 -6.80
CA ALA A 123 0.86 12.74 -8.11
C ALA A 123 0.32 14.18 -8.18
N ARG A 124 -1.01 14.38 -8.23
CA ARG A 124 -1.61 15.71 -8.38
C ARG A 124 -1.71 16.50 -7.06
N SER A 125 -1.46 15.85 -5.92
CA SER A 125 -1.64 16.41 -4.58
C SER A 125 -0.31 16.80 -3.95
N ALA A 126 0.26 17.92 -4.39
CA ALA A 126 1.54 18.46 -3.91
C ALA A 126 2.66 17.39 -3.86
N PRO A 127 3.08 16.85 -5.02
CA PRO A 127 3.93 15.66 -5.11
C PRO A 127 5.29 15.85 -4.43
N ILE A 128 5.82 14.77 -3.86
CA ILE A 128 7.23 14.72 -3.43
C ILE A 128 8.11 14.73 -4.68
N LEU A 129 8.83 15.81 -4.90
CA LEU A 129 9.69 16.02 -6.06
C LEU A 129 11.15 15.82 -5.68
N CYS A 130 11.87 14.99 -6.45
CA CYS A 130 13.30 14.72 -6.27
C CYS A 130 14.02 14.77 -7.62
N SER A 131 15.30 15.11 -7.63
CA SER A 131 16.12 15.07 -8.83
C SER A 131 16.43 13.63 -9.25
N LEU A 132 16.51 13.42 -10.57
CA LEU A 132 16.97 12.15 -11.11
C LEU A 132 18.40 11.84 -10.66
N GLU A 133 19.28 12.83 -10.54
CA GLU A 133 20.66 12.63 -10.04
C GLU A 133 20.67 12.02 -8.63
N ALA A 134 19.86 12.55 -7.70
CA ALA A 134 19.76 12.02 -6.35
C ALA A 134 19.17 10.60 -6.34
N ILE A 135 18.16 10.33 -7.17
CA ILE A 135 17.56 8.99 -7.29
C ILE A 135 18.56 7.99 -7.88
N TYR A 136 19.28 8.35 -8.93
CA TYR A 136 20.33 7.52 -9.54
C TYR A 136 21.54 7.33 -8.63
N GLY A 137 21.74 8.22 -7.67
CA GLY A 137 22.74 8.09 -6.62
C GLY A 137 22.45 6.97 -5.62
N LEU A 138 21.21 6.45 -5.55
CA LEU A 138 20.85 5.33 -4.68
C LEU A 138 21.55 4.03 -5.14
N PRO A 139 22.25 3.32 -4.23
CA PRO A 139 22.80 2.02 -4.56
C PRO A 139 21.69 1.00 -4.87
N SER A 140 21.74 0.37 -6.03
CA SER A 140 20.82 -0.70 -6.42
C SER A 140 21.22 -2.08 -5.88
N SER A 141 22.45 -2.22 -5.38
CA SER A 141 22.99 -3.49 -4.90
C SER A 141 22.76 -3.69 -3.40
N ARG A 142 22.54 -4.93 -2.97
CA ARG A 142 22.39 -5.28 -1.55
C ARG A 142 23.51 -4.78 -0.64
N ILE A 143 23.14 -4.49 0.61
CA ILE A 143 24.03 -4.04 1.68
C ILE A 143 24.70 -5.26 2.33
N THR A 144 25.89 -5.62 1.82
CA THR A 144 26.65 -6.81 2.25
C THR A 144 27.93 -6.48 3.00
N SER A 145 28.23 -5.21 3.24
CA SER A 145 29.42 -4.75 3.97
C SER A 145 29.19 -3.40 4.65
N GLN A 146 30.06 -3.04 5.60
CA GLN A 146 30.07 -1.71 6.22
C GLN A 146 30.16 -0.60 5.16
N ALA A 147 31.06 -0.73 4.18
CA ALA A 147 31.23 0.26 3.13
C ALA A 147 29.95 0.48 2.32
N ARG A 148 29.20 -0.59 1.99
CA ARG A 148 27.92 -0.45 1.28
C ARG A 148 26.83 0.18 2.14
N PHE A 149 26.81 -0.13 3.44
CA PHE A 149 25.89 0.48 4.38
C PHE A 149 26.14 1.99 4.47
N ASP A 150 27.39 2.42 4.60
CA ASP A 150 27.77 3.83 4.67
C ASP A 150 27.42 4.59 3.39
N VAL A 151 27.59 3.96 2.22
CA VAL A 151 27.17 4.54 0.93
C VAL A 151 25.65 4.70 0.87
N MET A 152 24.87 3.69 1.27
CA MET A 152 23.40 3.81 1.30
C MET A 152 22.95 4.93 2.25
N VAL A 153 23.53 5.01 3.45
CA VAL A 153 23.25 6.07 4.42
C VAL A 153 23.55 7.46 3.82
N ALA A 154 24.71 7.63 3.18
CA ALA A 154 25.05 8.91 2.56
C ALA A 154 24.10 9.27 1.40
N ALA A 155 23.74 8.30 0.56
CA ALA A 155 22.83 8.49 -0.57
C ALA A 155 21.41 8.87 -0.10
N ASN A 156 20.88 8.20 0.92
CA ASN A 156 19.57 8.52 1.48
C ASN A 156 19.51 9.93 2.09
N ARG A 157 20.59 10.39 2.73
CA ARG A 157 20.68 11.76 3.24
C ARG A 157 20.64 12.78 2.12
N ALA A 158 21.47 12.58 1.08
CA ALA A 158 21.48 13.45 -0.09
C ALA A 158 20.12 13.48 -0.79
N LEU A 159 19.48 12.32 -0.95
CA LEU A 159 18.13 12.23 -1.50
C LEU A 159 17.11 12.96 -0.64
N THR A 160 17.12 12.77 0.68
CA THR A 160 16.21 13.45 1.61
C THR A 160 16.31 14.96 1.48
N ASP A 161 17.55 15.50 1.49
CA ASP A 161 17.78 16.94 1.42
C ASP A 161 17.34 17.52 0.06
N ASP A 162 17.64 16.80 -1.03
CA ASP A 162 17.21 17.20 -2.38
C ASP A 162 15.69 17.18 -2.54
N CYS A 163 15.02 16.11 -2.08
CA CYS A 163 13.57 15.99 -2.14
C CYS A 163 12.88 17.07 -1.28
N ARG A 164 13.35 17.30 -0.05
CA ARG A 164 12.79 18.32 0.85
C ARG A 164 12.91 19.72 0.25
N ALA A 165 14.08 20.06 -0.30
CA ALA A 165 14.34 21.36 -0.90
C ALA A 165 13.45 21.65 -2.13
N ARG A 166 13.14 20.62 -2.92
CA ARG A 166 12.31 20.75 -4.14
C ARG A 166 10.81 20.69 -3.87
N THR A 167 10.40 19.93 -2.87
CA THR A 167 8.99 19.72 -2.53
C THR A 167 8.43 20.85 -1.67
N GLY A 168 9.23 21.36 -0.72
CA GLY A 168 8.76 22.32 0.27
C GLY A 168 8.04 21.68 1.46
N PRO A 169 7.26 22.45 2.24
CA PRO A 169 6.83 22.08 3.59
C PRO A 169 6.03 20.79 3.71
N VAL A 170 5.29 20.39 2.66
CA VAL A 170 4.52 19.14 2.69
C VAL A 170 5.40 17.91 2.88
N PHE A 171 6.68 17.96 2.47
CA PHE A 171 7.62 16.84 2.56
C PHE A 171 7.70 16.21 3.96
N ASP A 172 7.62 17.02 5.01
CA ASP A 172 7.75 16.55 6.41
C ASP A 172 6.40 16.16 7.05
N HIS A 173 5.31 16.09 6.27
CA HIS A 173 3.95 15.83 6.76
C HIS A 173 3.16 14.89 5.83
N VAL A 174 3.82 13.90 5.22
CA VAL A 174 3.19 12.93 4.29
C VAL A 174 2.89 11.57 4.91
N ASP A 175 2.98 11.45 6.24
CA ASP A 175 2.57 10.23 6.94
C ASP A 175 1.07 9.92 6.79
N THR A 176 0.73 8.66 7.03
CA THR A 176 -0.64 8.16 6.97
C THR A 176 -1.53 8.78 8.04
N GLY A 177 -0.97 9.16 9.19
CA GLY A 177 -1.69 9.91 10.22
C GLY A 177 -2.25 11.22 9.67
N GLN A 178 -1.45 12.00 8.95
CA GLN A 178 -1.93 13.20 8.27
C GLN A 178 -2.92 12.86 7.13
N THR A 179 -2.65 11.80 6.37
CA THR A 179 -3.51 11.36 5.25
C THR A 179 -4.92 10.94 5.71
N VAL A 180 -5.08 10.25 6.85
CA VAL A 180 -6.43 9.85 7.33
C VAL A 180 -7.26 11.06 7.78
N ARG A 181 -6.62 12.17 8.15
CA ARG A 181 -7.30 13.44 8.41
C ARG A 181 -7.74 14.10 7.11
N ASP A 182 -6.96 13.99 6.04
CA ASP A 182 -7.41 14.38 4.69
C ASP A 182 -8.61 13.56 4.24
N MET A 183 -8.59 12.24 4.47
CA MET A 183 -9.72 11.36 4.16
C MET A 183 -10.99 11.80 4.89
N ASP A 184 -10.90 12.24 6.14
CA ASP A 184 -12.06 12.76 6.87
C ASP A 184 -12.54 14.12 6.33
N ALA A 185 -11.63 14.98 5.87
CA ALA A 185 -11.97 16.21 5.17
C ALA A 185 -12.66 15.93 3.82
N ILE A 186 -12.17 14.93 3.06
CA ILE A 186 -12.80 14.46 1.81
C ILE A 186 -14.20 13.91 2.10
N ARG A 187 -14.36 13.05 3.12
CA ARG A 187 -15.67 12.54 3.56
C ARG A 187 -16.66 13.69 3.79
N ALA A 188 -16.24 14.71 4.56
CA ALA A 188 -17.07 15.87 4.85
C ALA A 188 -17.40 16.68 3.57
N ALA A 189 -16.42 16.89 2.69
CA ALA A 189 -16.57 17.63 1.44
C ALA A 189 -17.46 16.91 0.40
N LEU A 190 -17.51 15.57 0.45
CA LEU A 190 -18.45 14.73 -0.30
C LEU A 190 -19.88 14.78 0.26
N GLY A 191 -20.08 15.36 1.45
CA GLY A 191 -21.38 15.39 2.13
C GLY A 191 -21.76 14.08 2.81
N GLU A 192 -20.81 13.18 3.04
CA GLU A 192 -21.07 11.87 3.65
C GLU A 192 -20.94 11.98 5.18
N GLU A 193 -21.94 11.51 5.95
CA GLU A 193 -21.86 11.51 7.43
C GLU A 193 -20.83 10.53 7.96
N GLN A 194 -20.68 9.39 7.29
CA GLN A 194 -19.76 8.31 7.61
C GLN A 194 -19.04 7.83 6.34
N LEU A 195 -17.78 7.43 6.46
CA LEU A 195 -16.93 7.00 5.37
C LEU A 195 -17.26 5.57 4.92
N ASN A 196 -17.39 5.37 3.61
CA ASN A 196 -17.13 4.09 2.96
C ASN A 196 -15.72 4.13 2.38
N PHE A 197 -14.89 3.15 2.72
CA PHE A 197 -13.53 3.10 2.21
C PHE A 197 -13.14 1.69 1.78
N PHE A 198 -12.47 1.62 0.63
CA PHE A 198 -11.84 0.39 0.16
C PHE A 198 -10.36 0.68 -0.12
N GLY A 199 -9.52 0.24 0.82
CA GLY A 199 -8.07 0.34 0.72
C GLY A 199 -7.46 -1.00 0.33
N MET A 200 -6.55 -0.96 -0.65
CA MET A 200 -5.76 -2.11 -1.09
C MET A 200 -4.30 -1.91 -0.70
N SER A 201 -3.60 -2.99 -0.36
CA SER A 201 -2.15 -2.95 -0.11
C SER A 201 -1.81 -1.92 0.98
N TYR A 202 -0.94 -0.96 0.72
CA TYR A 202 -0.69 0.17 1.63
C TYR A 202 -1.94 0.95 2.06
N GLY A 203 -2.97 1.01 1.21
CA GLY A 203 -4.27 1.59 1.56
C GLY A 203 -4.94 0.90 2.75
N THR A 204 -4.56 -0.33 3.09
CA THR A 204 -5.02 -1.00 4.32
C THR A 204 -4.52 -0.31 5.58
N LEU A 205 -3.35 0.33 5.55
CA LEU A 205 -2.87 1.14 6.67
C LEU A 205 -3.78 2.36 6.89
N MET A 206 -4.20 3.01 5.79
CA MET A 206 -5.17 4.11 5.83
C MET A 206 -6.53 3.64 6.37
N ALA A 207 -6.98 2.43 5.97
CA ALA A 207 -8.22 1.83 6.45
C ALA A 207 -8.21 1.61 7.96
N GLN A 208 -7.12 1.01 8.45
CA GLN A 208 -6.89 0.72 9.86
C GLN A 208 -6.83 2.01 10.68
N GLN A 209 -5.97 2.95 10.30
CA GLN A 209 -5.76 4.18 11.06
C GLN A 209 -6.94 5.16 10.97
N TYR A 210 -7.71 5.16 9.87
CA TYR A 210 -8.97 5.92 9.82
C TYR A 210 -9.95 5.39 10.87
N ALA A 211 -10.07 4.06 11.00
CA ALA A 211 -10.94 3.46 12.00
C ALA A 211 -10.48 3.75 13.44
N GLU A 212 -9.17 3.86 13.69
CA GLU A 212 -8.63 4.26 14.99
C GLU A 212 -8.92 5.73 15.34
N ASN A 213 -8.72 6.63 14.37
CA ASN A 213 -8.83 8.06 14.59
C ASN A 213 -10.29 8.55 14.55
N PHE A 214 -11.14 7.91 13.75
CA PHE A 214 -12.52 8.32 13.50
C PHE A 214 -13.54 7.16 13.59
N PRO A 215 -13.54 6.33 14.64
CA PRO A 215 -14.36 5.11 14.72
C PRO A 215 -15.86 5.37 14.56
N ALA A 216 -16.36 6.50 15.05
CA ALA A 216 -17.77 6.89 14.94
C ALA A 216 -18.17 7.33 13.51
N ARG A 217 -17.20 7.63 12.66
CA ARG A 217 -17.39 8.07 11.27
C ARG A 217 -17.15 6.95 10.27
N VAL A 218 -17.06 5.70 10.73
CA VAL A 218 -16.93 4.52 9.86
C VAL A 218 -18.32 3.99 9.52
N ARG A 219 -18.66 3.93 8.22
CA ARG A 219 -19.84 3.21 7.74
C ARG A 219 -19.47 1.77 7.38
N ALA A 220 -18.52 1.61 6.46
CA ALA A 220 -18.02 0.33 5.99
C ALA A 220 -16.59 0.52 5.48
N ILE A 221 -15.66 -0.28 5.99
CA ILE A 221 -14.26 -0.27 5.57
C ILE A 221 -13.86 -1.68 5.13
N VAL A 222 -13.32 -1.78 3.91
CA VAL A 222 -12.67 -2.96 3.37
C VAL A 222 -11.16 -2.68 3.29
N ALA A 223 -10.37 -3.57 3.88
CA ALA A 223 -8.92 -3.56 3.79
C ALA A 223 -8.47 -4.86 3.13
N ASP A 224 -8.07 -4.80 1.86
CA ASP A 224 -7.61 -5.96 1.09
C ASP A 224 -6.09 -5.97 0.98
N SER A 225 -5.47 -7.10 1.36
CA SER A 225 -4.03 -7.31 1.33
C SER A 225 -3.33 -6.46 2.40
N ASN A 226 -3.45 -6.94 3.63
CA ASN A 226 -3.30 -6.15 4.85
C ASN A 226 -1.85 -5.99 5.29
N MET A 227 -1.49 -4.75 5.62
CA MET A 227 -0.26 -4.44 6.35
C MET A 227 -0.48 -4.56 7.87
N ASP A 228 0.60 -4.85 8.60
CA ASP A 228 0.63 -4.82 10.07
C ASP A 228 1.54 -3.68 10.53
N HIS A 229 0.94 -2.59 11.02
CA HIS A 229 1.69 -1.42 11.52
C HIS A 229 2.38 -1.67 12.86
N SER A 230 2.19 -2.84 13.49
CA SER A 230 2.78 -3.13 14.80
C SER A 230 4.18 -3.77 14.73
N VAL A 231 4.60 -4.19 13.54
CA VAL A 231 5.87 -4.91 13.36
C VAL A 231 7.05 -3.95 13.42
N ASP A 232 8.00 -4.23 14.31
CA ASP A 232 9.28 -3.52 14.37
C ASP A 232 10.22 -3.97 13.23
N PRO A 233 11.44 -3.42 13.10
CA PRO A 233 12.37 -3.84 12.05
C PRO A 233 12.70 -5.33 12.06
N ALA A 234 12.77 -5.98 13.22
CA ALA A 234 13.03 -7.43 13.27
C ALA A 234 11.81 -8.23 12.80
N GLY A 235 10.62 -7.84 13.23
CA GLY A 235 9.34 -8.36 12.78
C GLY A 235 9.19 -8.22 11.27
N TRP A 236 9.38 -7.01 10.73
CA TRP A 236 9.33 -6.71 9.30
C TRP A 236 10.18 -7.67 8.48
N PHE A 237 11.47 -7.76 8.84
CA PHE A 237 12.43 -8.61 8.13
C PHE A 237 12.00 -10.09 8.16
N ALA A 238 11.55 -10.57 9.34
CA ALA A 238 11.10 -11.94 9.52
C ALA A 238 9.82 -12.25 8.75
N THR A 239 8.80 -11.39 8.84
CA THR A 239 7.48 -11.63 8.23
C THR A 239 7.50 -11.56 6.71
N GLU A 240 8.31 -10.65 6.13
CA GLU A 240 8.55 -10.61 4.68
C GLU A 240 9.28 -11.87 4.19
N ALA A 241 10.25 -12.38 4.96
CA ALA A 241 10.93 -13.63 4.62
C ALA A 241 9.99 -14.84 4.71
N GLN A 242 9.09 -14.87 5.70
CA GLN A 242 8.03 -15.88 5.80
C GLN A 242 7.11 -15.86 4.58
N ALA A 243 6.68 -14.68 4.14
CA ALA A 243 5.80 -14.53 2.97
C ALA A 243 6.47 -15.00 1.67
N LEU A 244 7.77 -14.72 1.49
CA LEU A 244 8.56 -15.24 0.38
C LEU A 244 8.61 -16.77 0.39
N GLN A 245 8.93 -17.38 1.54
CA GLN A 245 9.01 -18.83 1.67
C GLN A 245 7.66 -19.50 1.44
N ASP A 246 6.59 -18.95 2.02
CA ASP A 246 5.24 -19.47 1.86
C ASP A 246 4.80 -19.47 0.39
N SER A 247 5.04 -18.35 -0.31
CA SER A 247 4.76 -18.25 -1.74
C SER A 247 5.60 -19.22 -2.57
N PHE A 248 6.86 -19.45 -2.20
CA PHE A 248 7.69 -20.47 -2.85
C PHE A 248 7.17 -21.89 -2.59
N ASP A 249 6.72 -22.20 -1.37
CA ASP A 249 6.14 -23.49 -1.02
C ASP A 249 4.84 -23.76 -1.79
N ALA A 250 4.02 -22.72 -1.98
CA ALA A 250 2.83 -22.76 -2.82
C ALA A 250 3.19 -23.03 -4.29
N PHE A 251 4.21 -22.36 -4.84
CA PHE A 251 4.71 -22.64 -6.20
C PHE A 251 5.23 -24.08 -6.35
N VAL A 252 6.04 -24.55 -5.41
CA VAL A 252 6.60 -25.92 -5.44
C VAL A 252 5.48 -26.96 -5.41
N THR A 253 4.48 -26.76 -4.56
CA THR A 253 3.36 -27.68 -4.41
C THR A 253 2.42 -27.61 -5.61
N GLY A 254 2.11 -26.41 -6.08
CA GLY A 254 1.23 -26.13 -7.20
C GLY A 254 1.77 -26.65 -8.52
N CYS A 255 3.01 -26.30 -8.87
CA CYS A 255 3.65 -26.75 -10.10
C CYS A 255 3.73 -28.28 -10.22
N LYS A 256 3.94 -29.00 -9.11
CA LYS A 256 3.93 -30.48 -9.12
C LYS A 256 2.56 -31.08 -9.45
N ARG A 257 1.46 -30.39 -9.13
CA ARG A 257 0.09 -30.86 -9.39
C ARG A 257 -0.37 -30.56 -10.82
N ILE A 258 0.28 -29.62 -11.50
CA ILE A 258 -0.08 -29.19 -12.85
C ILE A 258 0.82 -29.90 -13.86
N SER A 259 0.26 -30.84 -14.63
CA SER A 259 1.04 -31.66 -15.58
C SER A 259 1.72 -30.84 -16.69
N SER A 260 1.18 -29.68 -17.04
CA SER A 260 1.79 -28.75 -18.00
C SER A 260 2.93 -27.91 -17.42
N CYS A 261 3.16 -27.93 -16.10
CA CYS A 261 4.25 -27.18 -15.50
C CYS A 261 5.60 -27.75 -15.92
N ALA A 262 6.49 -26.89 -16.43
CA ALA A 262 7.79 -27.27 -16.98
C ALA A 262 8.74 -27.95 -15.96
N LEU A 263 8.47 -27.80 -14.67
CA LEU A 263 9.25 -28.38 -13.58
C LEU A 263 8.48 -29.47 -12.79
N SER A 264 7.30 -29.88 -13.26
CA SER A 264 6.42 -30.84 -12.56
C SER A 264 7.09 -32.19 -12.26
N ASN A 265 8.02 -32.63 -13.11
CA ASN A 265 8.77 -33.88 -12.95
C ASN A 265 10.13 -33.72 -12.25
N ARG A 266 10.46 -32.53 -11.74
CA ARG A 266 11.72 -32.24 -11.04
C ARG A 266 11.51 -32.12 -9.53
N ASP A 267 12.56 -32.38 -8.77
CA ASP A 267 12.64 -31.83 -7.41
C ASP A 267 12.93 -30.33 -7.51
N ILE A 268 11.89 -29.51 -7.40
CA ILE A 268 11.95 -28.05 -7.59
C ILE A 268 12.88 -27.39 -6.55
N ARG A 269 12.91 -27.86 -5.29
CA ARG A 269 13.80 -27.29 -4.27
C ARG A 269 15.26 -27.59 -4.57
N GLN A 270 15.55 -28.84 -4.92
CA GLN A 270 16.90 -29.22 -5.32
C GLN A 270 17.35 -28.50 -6.60
N PHE A 271 16.44 -28.33 -7.57
CA PHE A 271 16.66 -27.58 -8.79
C PHE A 271 16.98 -26.10 -8.48
N TRP A 272 16.17 -25.45 -7.65
CA TRP A 272 16.34 -24.07 -7.23
C TRP A 272 17.67 -23.85 -6.51
N GLY A 273 18.01 -24.70 -5.53
CA GLY A 273 19.29 -24.62 -4.82
C GLY A 273 20.51 -24.77 -5.73
N ARG A 274 20.46 -25.67 -6.74
CA ARG A 274 21.51 -25.78 -7.76
C ARG A 274 21.60 -24.52 -8.61
N LEU A 275 20.47 -23.96 -9.03
CA LEU A 275 20.42 -22.75 -9.85
C LEU A 275 21.05 -21.56 -9.10
N LEU A 276 20.68 -21.36 -7.83
CA LEU A 276 21.29 -20.34 -6.97
C LEU A 276 22.80 -20.56 -6.77
N THR A 277 23.26 -21.80 -6.63
CA THR A 277 24.69 -22.12 -6.50
C THR A 277 25.46 -21.77 -7.78
N ARG A 278 24.91 -22.11 -8.96
CA ARG A 278 25.48 -21.73 -10.27
C ARG A 278 25.51 -20.22 -10.45
N ALA A 279 24.44 -19.52 -10.04
CA ALA A 279 24.36 -18.06 -10.07
C ALA A 279 25.44 -17.40 -9.18
N ALA A 280 25.66 -17.92 -7.98
CA ALA A 280 26.70 -17.44 -7.06
C ALA A 280 28.12 -17.58 -7.64
N ARG A 281 28.36 -18.59 -8.48
CA ARG A 281 29.63 -18.80 -9.20
C ARG A 281 29.72 -18.05 -10.52
N GLY A 282 28.68 -17.30 -10.91
CA GLY A 282 28.61 -16.60 -12.18
C GLY A 282 28.51 -17.53 -13.39
N GLU A 283 27.95 -18.72 -13.24
CA GLU A 283 27.91 -19.72 -14.32
C GLU A 283 26.67 -19.62 -15.22
N LEU A 284 25.69 -18.79 -14.85
CA LEU A 284 24.45 -18.59 -15.59
C LEU A 284 24.56 -17.33 -16.46
N ALA A 285 24.85 -17.50 -17.75
CA ALA A 285 24.79 -16.40 -18.71
C ALA A 285 23.32 -16.03 -19.00
N ASP A 286 23.06 -14.74 -19.22
CA ASP A 286 21.78 -14.29 -19.79
C ASP A 286 21.88 -14.32 -21.33
N PRO A 287 21.22 -15.26 -22.02
CA PRO A 287 21.23 -15.33 -23.48
C PRO A 287 20.53 -14.13 -24.14
N ASP A 288 19.65 -13.44 -23.41
CA ASP A 288 18.91 -12.28 -23.89
C ASP A 288 19.66 -10.96 -23.65
N ALA A 289 20.72 -10.98 -22.83
CA ALA A 289 21.60 -9.84 -22.57
C ALA A 289 23.08 -10.25 -22.61
N PRO A 290 23.67 -10.36 -23.82
CA PRO A 290 25.05 -10.82 -24.00
C PRO A 290 26.05 -10.11 -23.09
N GLY A 291 26.87 -10.87 -22.37
CA GLY A 291 27.85 -10.36 -21.41
C GLY A 291 27.30 -10.20 -19.98
N THR A 292 25.99 -10.32 -19.78
CA THR A 292 25.35 -10.33 -18.46
C THR A 292 25.22 -11.75 -17.92
N ARG A 293 25.22 -11.88 -16.60
CA ARG A 293 25.05 -13.15 -15.90
C ARG A 293 23.99 -13.00 -14.82
N TYR A 294 23.18 -14.03 -14.62
CA TYR A 294 22.25 -14.10 -13.51
C TYR A 294 23.02 -14.26 -12.20
N THR A 295 22.77 -13.34 -11.27
CA THR A 295 23.21 -13.41 -9.87
C THR A 295 22.13 -14.05 -9.01
N GLN A 296 22.47 -14.49 -7.79
CA GLN A 296 21.47 -14.96 -6.83
C GLN A 296 20.37 -13.91 -6.60
N GLU A 297 20.76 -12.64 -6.49
CA GLU A 297 19.84 -11.51 -6.32
C GLU A 297 18.87 -11.37 -7.49
N SER A 298 19.37 -11.38 -8.72
CA SER A 298 18.50 -11.28 -9.89
C SER A 298 17.52 -12.44 -10.02
N LEU A 299 17.92 -13.66 -9.64
CA LEU A 299 17.03 -14.82 -9.69
C LEU A 299 15.95 -14.77 -8.61
N ILE A 300 16.31 -14.36 -7.39
CA ILE A 300 15.34 -14.27 -6.29
C ILE A 300 14.33 -13.15 -6.58
N ASN A 301 14.79 -12.00 -7.08
CA ASN A 301 13.90 -10.92 -7.50
C ASN A 301 12.97 -11.37 -8.64
N LEU A 302 13.50 -12.01 -9.69
CA LEU A 302 12.69 -12.55 -10.78
C LEU A 302 11.61 -13.51 -10.28
N LEU A 303 11.96 -14.41 -9.35
CA LEU A 303 11.00 -15.32 -8.74
C LEU A 303 9.94 -14.57 -7.93
N ALA A 304 10.35 -13.64 -7.07
CA ALA A 304 9.43 -12.84 -6.25
C ALA A 304 8.46 -12.04 -7.14
N ASP A 305 8.93 -11.46 -8.24
CA ASP A 305 8.11 -10.70 -9.19
C ASP A 305 7.00 -11.55 -9.84
N TYR A 306 7.31 -12.81 -10.17
CA TYR A 306 6.31 -13.73 -10.72
C TYR A 306 5.27 -14.17 -9.69
N LEU A 307 5.66 -14.26 -8.41
CA LEU A 307 4.80 -14.75 -7.34
C LEU A 307 4.00 -13.64 -6.64
N ALA A 308 4.44 -12.37 -6.72
CA ALA A 308 3.84 -11.29 -5.96
C ALA A 308 2.40 -10.95 -6.36
N TYR A 309 2.09 -10.81 -7.65
CA TYR A 309 0.82 -10.21 -8.09
C TYR A 309 -0.21 -11.24 -8.55
N ASP A 310 0.01 -12.01 -9.62
CA ASP A 310 -1.01 -12.95 -10.14
C ASP A 310 -0.56 -14.41 -10.21
N ALA A 311 0.40 -14.78 -9.36
CA ALA A 311 0.76 -16.17 -9.11
C ALA A 311 1.30 -16.95 -10.33
N TYR A 312 2.06 -16.35 -11.25
CA TYR A 312 2.42 -16.92 -12.57
C TYR A 312 3.31 -18.20 -12.54
N TRP A 313 2.81 -19.32 -12.06
CA TRP A 313 3.58 -20.56 -11.88
C TRP A 313 4.06 -21.17 -13.19
N LEU A 314 3.20 -21.27 -14.22
CA LEU A 314 3.61 -21.86 -15.50
C LEU A 314 4.70 -21.04 -16.21
N PRO A 315 4.54 -19.70 -16.38
CA PRO A 315 5.59 -18.86 -16.95
C PRO A 315 6.87 -18.85 -16.12
N LEU A 316 6.76 -18.85 -14.79
CA LEU A 316 7.93 -18.92 -13.89
C LEU A 316 8.69 -20.23 -14.09
N ALA A 317 8.00 -21.37 -14.06
CA ALA A 317 8.62 -22.68 -14.23
C ALA A 317 9.32 -22.81 -15.58
N GLU A 318 8.71 -22.30 -16.66
CA GLU A 318 9.33 -22.25 -17.97
C GLU A 318 10.56 -21.34 -17.99
N THR A 319 10.45 -20.14 -17.41
CA THR A 319 11.57 -19.18 -17.32
C THR A 319 12.76 -19.80 -16.59
N LEU A 320 12.53 -20.40 -15.42
CA LEU A 320 13.59 -21.02 -14.64
C LEU A 320 14.24 -22.21 -15.39
N ARG A 321 13.45 -23.03 -16.10
CA ARG A 321 13.98 -24.10 -16.95
C ARG A 321 14.87 -23.53 -18.07
N ASN A 322 14.43 -22.46 -18.74
CA ASN A 322 15.19 -21.86 -19.83
C ASN A 322 16.52 -21.27 -19.33
N ILE A 323 16.52 -20.63 -18.16
CA ILE A 323 17.75 -20.14 -17.51
C ILE A 323 18.71 -21.29 -17.20
N ASP A 324 18.22 -22.40 -16.64
CA ASP A 324 19.05 -23.58 -16.34
C ASP A 324 19.70 -24.17 -17.60
N GLU A 325 18.96 -24.18 -18.71
CA GLU A 325 19.35 -24.73 -20.02
C GLU A 325 20.14 -23.73 -20.90
N GLY A 326 20.31 -22.47 -20.45
CA GLY A 326 20.98 -21.42 -21.24
C GLY A 326 20.22 -21.01 -22.50
N ARG A 327 18.88 -21.12 -22.49
CA ARG A 327 18.00 -20.74 -23.59
C ARG A 327 17.40 -19.35 -23.37
N PRO A 328 17.08 -18.60 -24.44
CA PRO A 328 16.27 -17.39 -24.35
C PRO A 328 15.06 -17.59 -23.45
N SER A 329 14.88 -16.67 -22.52
CA SER A 329 13.72 -16.65 -21.65
C SER A 329 12.61 -15.83 -22.31
N SER A 330 11.33 -16.18 -22.08
CA SER A 330 10.21 -15.35 -22.55
C SER A 330 10.16 -13.96 -21.87
N ARG A 331 10.95 -13.75 -20.81
CA ARG A 331 11.13 -12.50 -20.06
C ARG A 331 12.63 -12.24 -19.84
N THR A 332 13.24 -11.43 -20.70
CA THR A 332 14.67 -11.05 -20.61
C THR A 332 14.97 -10.33 -19.28
N LEU A 333 16.21 -10.22 -18.77
CA LEU A 333 16.47 -9.39 -17.56
C LEU A 333 16.01 -7.92 -17.74
N ARG A 334 16.13 -7.40 -18.97
CA ARG A 334 15.53 -6.11 -19.37
C ARG A 334 14.01 -6.15 -19.43
N GLY A 335 13.44 -7.27 -19.85
CA GLY A 335 12.01 -7.52 -19.93
C GLY A 335 11.39 -7.85 -18.57
N ALA A 336 12.12 -8.31 -17.56
CA ALA A 336 11.64 -8.45 -16.19
C ALA A 336 11.65 -7.09 -15.50
N ALA A 337 12.71 -6.28 -15.68
CA ALA A 337 12.71 -4.88 -15.27
C ALA A 337 11.60 -4.06 -15.97
N ASN A 338 11.46 -4.20 -17.29
CA ASN A 338 10.45 -3.51 -18.09
C ASN A 338 9.05 -4.15 -17.99
N ALA A 339 8.89 -5.41 -17.61
CA ALA A 339 7.58 -6.03 -17.38
C ALA A 339 7.12 -5.88 -15.95
N VAL A 340 7.97 -5.69 -14.94
CA VAL A 340 7.49 -5.16 -13.65
C VAL A 340 6.86 -3.78 -13.89
N GLU A 341 7.47 -2.97 -14.76
CA GLU A 341 6.94 -1.71 -15.28
C GLU A 341 5.66 -1.83 -16.13
N GLN A 342 5.67 -2.68 -17.15
CA GLN A 342 4.59 -2.78 -18.14
C GLN A 342 3.46 -3.73 -17.73
N GLN A 343 3.71 -4.64 -16.79
CA GLN A 343 2.76 -5.66 -16.36
C GLN A 343 2.04 -5.25 -15.07
N ALA A 344 2.67 -4.46 -14.17
CA ALA A 344 1.95 -3.64 -13.20
C ALA A 344 0.96 -2.70 -13.92
N ALA A 345 1.35 -2.18 -15.09
CA ALA A 345 0.45 -1.41 -15.96
C ALA A 345 -0.56 -2.25 -16.78
N ARG A 346 -0.62 -3.60 -16.66
CA ARG A 346 -1.53 -4.44 -17.46
C ARG A 346 -2.47 -5.35 -16.66
N LEU A 347 -2.25 -5.58 -15.37
CA LEU A 347 -2.94 -6.67 -14.64
C LEU A 347 -3.75 -6.26 -13.41
N SER A 348 -3.76 -4.97 -13.11
CA SER A 348 -4.75 -4.38 -12.22
C SER A 348 -5.07 -2.98 -12.74
N PRO A 349 -6.34 -2.59 -12.84
CA PRO A 349 -6.70 -1.25 -13.27
C PRO A 349 -6.24 -0.21 -12.20
N PHE A 350 -5.92 -0.68 -10.98
CA PHE A 350 -5.33 0.08 -9.88
C PHE A 350 -3.79 0.20 -9.96
N ALA A 351 -3.10 -0.76 -10.60
CA ALA A 351 -1.63 -0.73 -10.74
C ALA A 351 -1.14 0.07 -11.96
N ARG A 352 -2.03 0.38 -12.92
CA ARG A 352 -1.79 1.35 -14.02
C ARG A 352 -1.45 2.76 -13.56
N ALA A 353 -1.81 3.10 -12.33
CA ALA A 353 -1.86 4.46 -11.84
C ALA A 353 -0.67 4.89 -10.98
N GLY A 354 0.28 4.00 -10.69
CA GLY A 354 1.25 4.22 -9.60
C GLY A 354 2.71 3.90 -9.90
N SER A 355 2.99 3.02 -10.84
CA SER A 355 4.31 2.98 -11.47
C SER A 355 4.28 4.00 -12.59
N VAL A 356 4.89 5.16 -12.43
CA VAL A 356 5.47 5.82 -13.61
C VAL A 356 6.60 4.89 -14.00
N PRO A 357 6.56 4.26 -15.18
CA PRO A 357 7.75 3.59 -15.66
C PRO A 357 8.93 4.58 -15.59
N PHE A 358 10.02 4.15 -14.99
CA PHE A 358 11.35 4.67 -15.26
C PHE A 358 11.58 4.93 -16.77
N ALA A 359 10.91 4.16 -17.65
CA ALA A 359 10.83 4.36 -19.10
C ALA A 359 9.74 5.35 -19.60
N ALA A 360 8.70 5.68 -18.83
CA ALA A 360 7.63 6.62 -19.19
C ALA A 360 7.95 8.06 -18.80
N LEU A 361 9.07 8.26 -18.10
CA LEU A 361 9.74 9.56 -18.04
C LEU A 361 10.32 9.99 -19.40
N ALA A 362 10.25 9.12 -20.42
CA ALA A 362 10.82 9.36 -21.75
C ALA A 362 9.80 9.67 -22.85
N ASP A 363 8.48 9.66 -22.60
CA ASP A 363 7.50 9.73 -23.69
C ASP A 363 6.38 10.77 -23.57
N GLU A 364 6.65 11.90 -22.89
CA GLU A 364 5.91 13.13 -23.16
C GLU A 364 6.86 14.31 -23.40
N THR A 365 6.82 14.82 -24.63
CA THR A 365 7.64 15.89 -25.27
C THR A 365 9.01 15.46 -25.82
N PRO A 366 9.32 15.74 -27.12
CA PRO A 366 10.68 15.75 -27.62
C PRO A 366 11.47 16.86 -26.90
N GLY A 367 12.22 16.48 -25.88
CA GLY A 367 12.97 17.37 -24.99
C GLY A 367 13.83 16.55 -24.03
N GLU A 368 14.84 17.18 -23.42
CA GLU A 368 15.69 16.55 -22.39
C GLU A 368 14.81 15.95 -21.28
N PRO A 369 15.04 14.69 -20.83
CA PRO A 369 14.20 14.06 -19.82
C PRO A 369 14.13 14.94 -18.56
N PRO A 370 12.96 15.00 -17.88
CA PRO A 370 12.78 15.90 -16.75
C PRO A 370 13.81 15.59 -15.67
N SER A 371 14.58 16.60 -15.27
CA SER A 371 15.63 16.46 -14.24
C SER A 371 15.06 16.25 -12.82
N VAL A 372 13.74 16.40 -12.65
CA VAL A 372 13.00 16.28 -11.38
C VAL A 372 11.73 15.46 -11.60
N VAL A 373 11.46 14.49 -10.72
CA VAL A 373 10.35 13.54 -10.83
C VAL A 373 9.66 13.32 -9.49
N ASN A 374 8.42 12.80 -9.53
CA ASN A 374 7.72 12.36 -8.32
C ASN A 374 8.39 11.11 -7.72
N PHE A 375 8.72 11.14 -6.43
CA PHE A 375 9.36 10.03 -5.71
C PHE A 375 8.85 9.95 -4.25
N SER A 376 7.56 9.68 -4.11
CA SER A 376 6.84 9.73 -2.82
C SER A 376 7.05 8.52 -1.92
N TYR A 377 7.34 7.34 -2.49
CA TYR A 377 7.36 6.06 -1.78
C TYR A 377 8.21 6.12 -0.50
N ALA A 378 9.48 6.49 -0.61
CA ALA A 378 10.40 6.51 0.54
C ALA A 378 10.00 7.55 1.60
N ALA A 379 9.57 8.74 1.17
CA ALA A 379 9.19 9.81 2.10
C ALA A 379 7.98 9.43 2.96
N ILE A 380 6.95 8.84 2.34
CA ILE A 380 5.75 8.37 3.05
C ILE A 380 6.12 7.20 3.97
N TYR A 381 6.75 6.17 3.40
CA TYR A 381 7.04 4.93 4.10
C TYR A 381 7.89 5.14 5.36
N CYS A 382 8.95 5.95 5.25
CA CYS A 382 9.85 6.22 6.37
C CYS A 382 9.27 7.16 7.43
N GLN A 383 8.19 7.89 7.12
CA GLN A 383 7.44 8.66 8.12
C GLN A 383 6.43 7.80 8.89
N ASP A 384 5.93 6.73 8.25
CA ASP A 384 4.99 5.78 8.83
C ASP A 384 5.68 4.60 9.56
N TRP A 385 6.97 4.37 9.38
CA TRP A 385 7.70 3.35 10.15
C TRP A 385 9.06 3.84 10.61
N ASP A 386 9.40 3.58 11.87
CA ASP A 386 10.78 3.69 12.34
C ASP A 386 11.59 2.46 11.90
N MET A 387 12.07 2.49 10.66
CA MET A 387 12.94 1.45 10.10
C MET A 387 14.43 1.72 10.34
N ARG A 388 14.79 2.64 11.26
CA ARG A 388 16.18 3.04 11.46
C ARG A 388 16.99 1.89 12.06
N VAL A 389 18.02 1.47 11.34
CA VAL A 389 19.02 0.50 11.80
C VAL A 389 20.32 1.24 12.09
N ALA A 390 20.89 1.05 13.28
CA ALA A 390 21.99 1.87 13.78
C ALA A 390 23.31 1.70 12.99
N ASP A 391 23.63 0.48 12.59
CA ASP A 391 24.90 0.15 11.93
C ASP A 391 24.81 -1.13 11.07
N TYR A 392 25.85 -1.40 10.29
CA TYR A 392 25.92 -2.60 9.46
C TYR A 392 25.90 -3.91 10.28
N PRO A 393 26.57 -4.04 11.43
CA PRO A 393 26.42 -5.23 12.27
C PRO A 393 24.96 -5.53 12.66
N ALA A 394 24.17 -4.51 13.01
CA ALA A 394 22.74 -4.66 13.28
C ALA A 394 21.97 -5.06 12.03
N TRP A 395 22.21 -4.40 10.89
CA TRP A 395 21.63 -4.75 9.59
C TRP A 395 21.91 -6.22 9.22
N SER A 396 23.18 -6.64 9.32
CA SER A 396 23.62 -7.99 9.01
C SER A 396 22.96 -9.04 9.91
N ARG A 397 22.69 -8.71 11.18
CA ARG A 397 21.94 -9.60 12.09
C ARG A 397 20.49 -9.77 11.63
N LEU A 398 19.81 -8.67 11.28
CA LEU A 398 18.42 -8.71 10.78
C LEU A 398 18.32 -9.55 9.51
N VAL A 399 19.20 -9.32 8.53
CA VAL A 399 19.24 -10.12 7.29
C VAL A 399 19.47 -11.61 7.57
N LYS A 400 20.41 -11.95 8.46
CA LYS A 400 20.69 -13.35 8.82
C LYS A 400 19.52 -14.00 9.55
N GLN A 401 18.85 -13.27 10.44
CA GLN A 401 17.67 -13.75 11.15
C GLN A 401 16.50 -13.98 10.19
N ALA A 402 16.23 -13.02 9.29
CA ALA A 402 15.22 -13.14 8.25
C ALA A 402 15.40 -14.42 7.40
N ALA A 403 16.64 -14.70 6.97
CA ALA A 403 16.95 -15.88 6.16
C ALA A 403 16.59 -17.21 6.87
N THR A 404 16.52 -17.26 8.20
CA THR A 404 16.07 -18.47 8.91
C THR A 404 14.59 -18.79 8.72
N HIS A 405 13.79 -17.79 8.31
CA HIS A 405 12.38 -17.96 7.98
C HIS A 405 12.15 -18.34 6.50
N ALA A 406 13.20 -18.26 5.68
CA ALA A 406 13.15 -18.59 4.25
C ALA A 406 14.28 -19.56 3.86
N PRO A 407 14.28 -20.81 4.35
CA PRO A 407 15.38 -21.76 4.19
C PRO A 407 15.74 -22.11 2.74
N ASP A 408 14.84 -21.91 1.77
CA ASP A 408 15.13 -22.09 0.35
C ASP A 408 15.86 -20.87 -0.28
N PHE A 409 16.13 -19.83 0.51
CA PHE A 409 16.71 -18.57 0.06
C PHE A 409 17.91 -18.14 0.92
N PRO A 410 19.01 -17.66 0.32
CA PRO A 410 20.13 -17.09 1.07
C PRO A 410 19.80 -15.73 1.71
N PHE A 411 18.71 -15.08 1.26
CA PHE A 411 18.17 -13.81 1.76
C PHE A 411 16.79 -13.55 1.16
N ALA A 412 16.04 -12.61 1.75
CA ALA A 412 14.73 -12.15 1.28
C ALA A 412 14.83 -10.68 0.82
N PRO A 413 14.78 -10.39 -0.50
CA PRO A 413 15.01 -9.03 -1.01
C PRO A 413 14.03 -7.98 -0.47
N ARG A 414 12.76 -8.32 -0.33
CA ARG A 414 11.73 -7.40 0.17
C ARG A 414 11.89 -7.04 1.64
N SER A 415 12.42 -7.95 2.46
CA SER A 415 12.81 -7.66 3.84
C SER A 415 13.79 -6.50 3.94
N GLU A 416 14.65 -6.33 2.92
CA GLU A 416 15.72 -5.33 2.89
C GLU A 416 15.30 -4.02 2.20
N HIS A 417 14.48 -4.07 1.15
CA HIS A 417 14.24 -2.91 0.28
C HIS A 417 13.71 -1.68 1.03
N ALA A 418 12.54 -1.79 1.68
CA ALA A 418 11.92 -0.63 2.33
C ALA A 418 12.77 -0.11 3.51
N PRO A 419 13.32 -0.96 4.41
CA PRO A 419 14.20 -0.49 5.47
C PRO A 419 15.49 0.17 4.97
N ALA A 420 16.05 -0.30 3.84
CA ALA A 420 17.26 0.29 3.26
C ALA A 420 17.06 1.77 2.88
N LEU A 421 15.89 2.13 2.35
CA LEU A 421 15.55 3.50 1.96
C LEU A 421 15.42 4.46 3.16
N CYS A 422 15.20 3.92 4.37
CA CYS A 422 15.06 4.72 5.59
C CYS A 422 16.36 4.86 6.39
N LEU A 423 17.46 4.25 5.94
CA LEU A 423 18.75 4.34 6.64
C LEU A 423 19.29 5.78 6.62
N GLY A 424 19.95 6.17 7.72
CA GLY A 424 20.59 7.49 7.84
C GLY A 424 19.82 8.51 8.67
N GLY A 425 18.53 8.27 8.95
CA GLY A 425 17.75 8.93 9.99
C GLY A 425 17.41 10.40 9.77
N THR A 426 17.41 10.88 8.51
CA THR A 426 17.13 12.28 8.15
C THR A 426 15.66 12.60 7.92
N LEU A 427 14.84 11.58 7.71
CA LEU A 427 13.39 11.70 7.59
C LEU A 427 12.76 11.72 8.98
N PRO A 428 11.74 12.57 9.22
CA PRO A 428 10.95 12.47 10.45
C PRO A 428 10.24 11.12 10.48
N VAL A 429 9.97 10.60 11.68
CA VAL A 429 9.07 9.45 11.89
C VAL A 429 7.85 9.98 12.63
N ASN A 430 6.87 10.47 11.87
CA ASN A 430 5.70 11.16 12.41
C ASN A 430 4.62 10.21 12.92
N ASN A 431 4.56 9.00 12.35
CA ASN A 431 3.54 8.00 12.66
C ASN A 431 4.20 6.65 12.95
N PRO A 432 4.99 6.54 14.04
CA PRO A 432 5.71 5.31 14.34
C PRO A 432 4.75 4.12 14.53
N GLN A 433 5.24 2.94 14.13
CA GLN A 433 4.60 1.65 14.33
C GLN A 433 4.00 1.47 15.74
N HIS A 434 2.74 1.05 15.80
CA HIS A 434 2.01 0.76 17.02
C HIS A 434 1.01 -0.37 16.80
N ARG A 435 0.49 -0.93 17.91
CA ARG A 435 -0.59 -1.91 17.82
C ARG A 435 -1.88 -1.23 17.43
N LEU A 436 -2.54 -1.79 16.42
CA LEU A 436 -3.84 -1.39 15.92
C LEU A 436 -4.91 -1.55 17.01
N SER A 437 -5.65 -0.49 17.27
CA SER A 437 -6.69 -0.41 18.29
C SER A 437 -7.85 0.48 17.82
N ALA A 438 -8.80 -0.12 17.11
CA ALA A 438 -10.04 0.55 16.69
C ALA A 438 -11.28 -0.17 17.26
N GLN A 439 -12.34 0.59 17.51
CA GLN A 439 -13.66 0.07 17.93
C GLN A 439 -14.80 0.80 17.17
N PRO A 440 -14.87 0.66 15.84
CA PRO A 440 -15.97 1.21 15.05
C PRO A 440 -17.27 0.45 15.30
N ALA A 441 -18.41 1.10 15.03
CA ALA A 441 -19.72 0.48 15.20
C ALA A 441 -19.99 -0.67 14.21
N THR A 442 -19.38 -0.62 13.03
CA THR A 442 -19.41 -1.69 12.03
C THR A 442 -18.02 -2.34 11.98
N PRO A 443 -17.89 -3.65 12.20
CA PRO A 443 -16.61 -4.34 12.09
C PRO A 443 -15.99 -4.15 10.70
N LEU A 444 -14.67 -3.93 10.66
CA LEU A 444 -13.92 -3.86 9.41
C LEU A 444 -13.95 -5.21 8.69
N LEU A 445 -14.00 -5.19 7.35
CA LEU A 445 -13.77 -6.38 6.54
C LEU A 445 -12.30 -6.39 6.09
N LEU A 446 -11.51 -7.26 6.71
CA LEU A 446 -10.15 -7.54 6.25
C LEU A 446 -10.22 -8.65 5.20
N VAL A 447 -9.49 -8.51 4.10
CA VAL A 447 -9.44 -9.50 3.02
C VAL A 447 -7.97 -9.82 2.72
N ASN A 448 -7.63 -11.09 2.53
CA ASN A 448 -6.26 -11.45 2.16
C ASN A 448 -6.22 -12.80 1.43
N SER A 449 -5.31 -12.91 0.47
CA SER A 449 -4.89 -14.21 -0.06
C SER A 449 -4.06 -14.97 0.98
N VAL A 450 -4.19 -16.28 1.06
CA VAL A 450 -3.34 -17.11 1.92
C VAL A 450 -1.87 -16.99 1.51
N HIS A 451 -1.60 -16.96 0.21
CA HIS A 451 -0.25 -16.87 -0.35
C HIS A 451 -0.02 -15.50 -1.02
N ASP A 452 -0.15 -14.41 -0.27
CA ASP A 452 0.24 -13.08 -0.71
C ASP A 452 1.71 -12.81 -0.32
N LEU A 453 2.59 -12.65 -1.31
CA LEU A 453 4.01 -12.36 -1.06
C LEU A 453 4.23 -10.90 -0.63
N ALA A 454 3.40 -9.97 -1.10
CA ALA A 454 3.60 -8.54 -0.89
C ALA A 454 3.06 -8.06 0.46
N THR A 455 1.95 -8.66 0.91
CA THR A 455 1.37 -8.44 2.24
C THR A 455 0.90 -9.77 2.81
N GLY A 456 1.83 -10.47 3.47
CA GLY A 456 1.64 -11.83 3.93
C GLY A 456 0.38 -12.05 4.76
N TYR A 457 -0.21 -13.24 4.65
CA TYR A 457 -1.38 -13.62 5.46
C TYR A 457 -1.11 -13.54 6.98
N ASN A 458 0.16 -13.62 7.39
CA ASN A 458 0.61 -13.35 8.74
C ASN A 458 0.27 -11.92 9.22
N TRP A 459 0.33 -10.91 8.35
CA TRP A 459 -0.07 -9.54 8.71
C TRP A 459 -1.59 -9.39 8.81
N ALA A 460 -2.35 -9.98 7.90
CA ALA A 460 -3.82 -9.96 7.97
C ALA A 460 -4.34 -10.64 9.24
N THR A 461 -3.77 -11.79 9.61
CA THR A 461 -4.13 -12.51 10.84
C THR A 461 -3.68 -11.75 12.10
N ALA A 462 -2.52 -11.08 12.06
CA ALA A 462 -2.09 -10.22 13.15
C ALA A 462 -3.00 -8.99 13.32
N ALA A 463 -3.37 -8.30 12.23
CA ALA A 463 -4.29 -7.16 12.26
C ALA A 463 -5.69 -7.57 12.75
N ALA A 464 -6.22 -8.70 12.27
CA ALA A 464 -7.47 -9.26 12.76
C ALA A 464 -7.40 -9.59 14.26
N GLY A 465 -6.30 -10.19 14.72
CA GLY A 465 -6.09 -10.51 16.13
C GLY A 465 -5.96 -9.27 17.03
N GLN A 466 -5.43 -8.16 16.51
CA GLN A 466 -5.35 -6.88 17.21
C GLN A 466 -6.72 -6.22 17.36
N LEU A 467 -7.57 -6.28 16.32
CA LEU A 467 -8.92 -5.71 16.32
C LEU A 467 -9.96 -6.57 17.06
N GLY A 468 -9.76 -7.88 17.14
CA GLY A 468 -10.75 -8.79 17.74
C GLY A 468 -12.10 -8.67 17.04
N ASP A 469 -13.19 -8.52 17.81
CA ASP A 469 -14.56 -8.41 17.28
C ASP A 469 -14.80 -7.14 16.43
N ALA A 470 -13.86 -6.19 16.42
CA ALA A 470 -13.90 -5.01 15.56
C ALA A 470 -13.52 -5.30 14.09
N ALA A 471 -13.17 -6.55 13.75
CA ALA A 471 -12.90 -6.97 12.38
C ALA A 471 -13.35 -8.40 12.08
N VAL A 472 -13.60 -8.67 10.81
CA VAL A 472 -13.80 -10.00 10.25
C VAL A 472 -12.81 -10.21 9.12
N LEU A 473 -12.08 -11.33 9.15
CA LEU A 473 -11.16 -11.74 8.08
C LEU A 473 -11.88 -12.65 7.08
N LEU A 474 -11.99 -12.19 5.83
CA LEU A 474 -12.38 -12.97 4.65
C LEU A 474 -11.12 -13.48 3.96
N THR A 475 -10.98 -14.80 3.85
CA THR A 475 -9.77 -15.43 3.31
C THR A 475 -9.98 -15.92 1.89
N TYR A 476 -9.07 -15.59 0.98
CA TYR A 476 -8.96 -16.22 -0.33
C TYR A 476 -7.90 -17.33 -0.28
N ASP A 477 -8.28 -18.58 -0.54
CA ASP A 477 -7.42 -19.77 -0.42
C ASP A 477 -6.38 -19.91 -1.55
N GLY A 478 -6.01 -18.81 -2.19
CA GLY A 478 -5.10 -18.78 -3.33
C GLY A 478 -3.89 -17.87 -3.11
N MET A 479 -3.20 -17.59 -4.22
CA MET A 479 -2.02 -16.75 -4.28
C MET A 479 -2.30 -15.42 -4.94
N GLY A 480 -1.47 -14.44 -4.58
CA GLY A 480 -1.32 -13.18 -5.28
C GLY A 480 -1.82 -12.01 -4.45
N HIS A 481 -1.25 -10.84 -4.73
CA HIS A 481 -1.57 -9.60 -4.05
C HIS A 481 -2.90 -9.01 -4.54
N ILE A 482 -3.73 -8.54 -3.61
CA ILE A 482 -5.11 -8.07 -3.81
C ILE A 482 -6.04 -9.21 -4.20
N ALA A 483 -7.02 -9.51 -3.34
CA ALA A 483 -7.98 -10.60 -3.54
C ALA A 483 -9.20 -10.17 -4.38
N TYR A 484 -9.62 -8.90 -4.30
CA TYR A 484 -10.70 -8.37 -5.12
C TYR A 484 -10.42 -8.52 -6.61
N GLY A 485 -11.44 -8.92 -7.35
CA GLY A 485 -11.40 -9.29 -8.76
C GLY A 485 -10.91 -10.72 -9.00
N ARG A 486 -10.54 -11.53 -8.00
CA ARG A 486 -10.04 -12.90 -8.26
C ARG A 486 -11.14 -13.92 -8.47
N THR A 487 -12.18 -13.85 -7.66
CA THR A 487 -13.30 -14.80 -7.73
C THR A 487 -14.59 -14.08 -7.36
N ALA A 488 -15.69 -14.48 -7.99
CA ALA A 488 -17.02 -13.98 -7.62
C ALA A 488 -17.32 -14.15 -6.11
N CYS A 489 -16.82 -15.21 -5.46
CA CYS A 489 -16.97 -15.39 -4.02
C CYS A 489 -16.38 -14.23 -3.19
N ILE A 490 -15.20 -13.74 -3.56
CA ILE A 490 -14.56 -12.61 -2.87
C ILE A 490 -15.31 -11.32 -3.21
N ASP A 491 -15.59 -11.12 -4.49
CA ASP A 491 -16.17 -9.86 -4.99
C ASP A 491 -17.58 -9.66 -4.46
N ASP A 492 -18.42 -10.68 -4.54
CA ASP A 492 -19.79 -10.67 -4.03
C ASP A 492 -19.82 -10.35 -2.53
N ARG A 493 -18.88 -10.89 -1.74
CA ARG A 493 -18.84 -10.66 -0.29
C ARG A 493 -18.34 -9.28 0.09
N ILE A 494 -17.36 -8.75 -0.65
CA ILE A 494 -16.91 -7.37 -0.50
C ILE A 494 -18.06 -6.41 -0.82
N VAL A 495 -18.74 -6.62 -1.95
CA VAL A 495 -19.85 -5.76 -2.40
C VAL A 495 -21.06 -5.87 -1.47
N GLU A 496 -21.40 -7.08 -1.00
CA GLU A 496 -22.48 -7.30 -0.03
C GLU A 496 -22.20 -6.58 1.28
N TYR A 497 -20.98 -6.69 1.81
CA TYR A 497 -20.59 -5.99 3.04
C TYR A 497 -20.62 -4.46 2.85
N LEU A 498 -20.04 -3.93 1.77
CA LEU A 498 -20.08 -2.49 1.49
C LEU A 498 -21.52 -1.98 1.39
N SER A 499 -22.40 -2.75 0.76
CA SER A 499 -23.80 -2.39 0.57
C SER A 499 -24.60 -2.44 1.88
N THR A 500 -24.45 -3.51 2.66
CA THR A 500 -25.35 -3.85 3.78
C THR A 500 -24.78 -3.55 5.16
N ARG A 501 -23.47 -3.36 5.29
CA ARG A 501 -22.70 -3.30 6.56
C ARG A 501 -22.72 -4.61 7.36
N THR A 502 -23.06 -5.72 6.72
CA THR A 502 -23.04 -7.05 7.35
C THR A 502 -21.80 -7.80 6.86
N PRO A 503 -20.78 -8.02 7.70
CA PRO A 503 -19.64 -8.82 7.29
C PRO A 503 -20.05 -10.29 7.10
N PRO A 504 -19.29 -11.08 6.32
CA PRO A 504 -19.47 -12.52 6.26
C PRO A 504 -19.28 -13.16 7.64
N ALA A 505 -19.66 -14.43 7.79
CA ALA A 505 -19.39 -15.17 9.01
C ALA A 505 -17.87 -15.22 9.28
N ALA A 506 -17.47 -15.14 10.56
CA ALA A 506 -16.07 -15.29 10.94
C ALA A 506 -15.50 -16.63 10.45
N GLY A 507 -14.28 -16.60 9.89
CA GLY A 507 -13.66 -17.77 9.27
C GLY A 507 -14.25 -18.15 7.92
N THR A 508 -14.83 -17.19 7.19
CA THR A 508 -15.26 -17.43 5.79
C THR A 508 -14.04 -17.54 4.88
N HIS A 509 -14.04 -18.58 4.04
CA HIS A 509 -13.04 -18.83 3.00
C HIS A 509 -13.69 -18.86 1.62
N CYS A 510 -12.97 -18.34 0.63
CA CYS A 510 -13.28 -18.45 -0.78
C CYS A 510 -12.19 -19.26 -1.48
N ALA A 511 -12.62 -20.30 -2.20
CA ALA A 511 -11.71 -21.23 -2.87
C ALA A 511 -10.96 -20.58 -4.04
N ALA A 512 -9.72 -21.00 -4.21
CA ALA A 512 -8.91 -20.67 -5.38
C ALA A 512 -9.33 -21.47 -6.61
N THR A 513 -10.30 -20.93 -7.35
CA THR A 513 -10.86 -21.57 -8.54
C THR A 513 -10.95 -20.56 -9.68
N PRO A 514 -10.33 -20.85 -10.86
CA PRO A 514 -9.57 -22.06 -11.20
C PRO A 514 -8.17 -22.12 -10.53
N VAL A 515 -7.44 -23.22 -10.75
CA VAL A 515 -6.17 -23.52 -10.05
C VAL A 515 -5.19 -22.34 -10.21
N PRO A 516 -4.68 -21.76 -9.11
CA PRO A 516 -3.75 -20.63 -9.15
C PRO A 516 -2.57 -20.86 -10.10
N GLY A 517 -2.11 -19.77 -10.71
CA GLY A 517 -0.90 -19.76 -11.54
C GLY A 517 -0.97 -20.47 -12.88
N THR A 518 -2.19 -20.77 -13.33
CA THR A 518 -2.50 -21.15 -14.70
C THR A 518 -3.04 -19.94 -15.48
N ALA A 519 -3.08 -20.03 -16.81
CA ALA A 519 -3.69 -18.98 -17.64
C ALA A 519 -5.19 -18.77 -17.34
N GLU A 520 -5.84 -19.75 -16.72
CA GLU A 520 -7.25 -19.69 -16.33
C GLU A 520 -7.43 -18.94 -15.00
N ALA A 521 -6.40 -18.85 -14.15
CA ALA A 521 -6.42 -18.18 -12.85
C ALA A 521 -6.39 -16.64 -12.91
N GLY A 522 -6.81 -16.08 -14.05
CA GLY A 522 -6.99 -14.66 -14.23
C GLY A 522 -8.07 -14.10 -13.29
N ARG A 523 -8.17 -12.77 -13.23
CA ARG A 523 -9.25 -12.09 -12.52
C ARG A 523 -10.62 -12.49 -13.12
N SER A 524 -11.62 -12.69 -12.26
CA SER A 524 -13.01 -13.02 -12.60
C SER A 524 -13.61 -12.00 -13.57
N GLU A 525 -14.39 -12.48 -14.56
CA GLU A 525 -15.14 -11.64 -15.51
C GLU A 525 -16.43 -11.03 -14.92
N VAL A 526 -16.75 -11.30 -13.66
CA VAL A 526 -18.00 -10.83 -13.01
C VAL A 526 -17.70 -9.63 -12.10
N GLY A 527 -18.04 -8.42 -12.56
CA GLY A 527 -17.99 -7.18 -11.76
C GLY A 527 -16.90 -6.17 -12.15
N GLY A 528 -16.45 -6.22 -13.40
CA GLY A 528 -15.59 -5.21 -14.01
C GLY A 528 -14.99 -5.83 -15.26
N GLU A 529 -15.27 -5.30 -16.44
CA GLU A 529 -14.54 -5.65 -17.67
C GLU A 529 -13.04 -5.31 -17.45
N LEU A 530 -12.32 -6.26 -16.86
CA LEU A 530 -10.90 -6.28 -16.64
C LEU A 530 -10.27 -7.09 -17.76
N VAL A 531 -9.80 -6.36 -18.77
CA VAL A 531 -9.11 -6.81 -20.00
C VAL A 531 -10.03 -6.87 -21.24
N ALA A 532 -10.05 -5.77 -22.01
CA ALA A 532 -10.02 -5.88 -23.46
C ALA A 532 -8.56 -5.74 -23.95
N ALA A 533 -7.93 -6.88 -24.21
CA ALA A 533 -6.68 -6.98 -24.93
C ALA A 533 -6.92 -6.63 -26.42
N GLY A 534 -6.51 -5.44 -26.84
CA GLY A 534 -6.39 -5.09 -28.26
C GLY A 534 -4.97 -5.40 -28.76
N LYS A 535 -4.83 -6.51 -29.48
CA LYS A 535 -3.74 -6.96 -30.38
C LYS A 535 -2.32 -6.43 -30.17
#